data_AF-A0A5B0NMY7-F1
#
_entry.id   AF-A0A5B0NMY7-F1
#
_cell.length_a   1.000
_cell.length_b   1.000
_cell.length_c   1.000
_cell.angle_alpha   90.00
_cell.angle_beta   90.00
_cell.angle_gamma   90.00
#
_symmetry.space_group_name_H-M   'P 1'
#
loop_
_entity.id
_entity.type
_entity.pdbx_description
1 polymer ?
#
loop_
_entity_poly.entity_id
_entity_poly.type
_entity_poly.pdbx_seq_one_letter_code
_entity_poly.pdbx_strand_id
1 'polypeptide(L)'
;MVMDIGHTIEFSKHLSQQAQQADTPSNVPNLSDLELHPHELEAIQVLVKLINNGTTYWSSPDMDLALSMIKPLAVLFLHPPADKFQDFLALEGLSYLSGSEDETAEILRWSQILDQLDEIIESEPSEQAVELMLLYDPAFRKRFAPPEDSTQTDTTYMTRLENLITLIEEEDGDVHCAAANALWRLTDSSPEVRKVILSDPSLTETLLKSFRQWAGEERDAAGFYSSTSGSMIGVFKNITRSLTAPPSVELEYRDSVRSG
;
A
#
# COMPACT_ATOMS: atom_id res chain seq x y z
N MET A 1 4.42 0.99 -34.78
CA MET A 1 3.03 0.54 -35.03
C MET A 1 2.39 0.05 -33.72
N VAL A 2 2.55 0.82 -32.64
CA VAL A 2 1.93 0.61 -31.30
C VAL A 2 1.21 1.90 -30.85
N MET A 3 1.44 3.02 -31.55
CA MET A 3 0.91 4.37 -31.27
C MET A 3 -0.62 4.53 -31.47
N ASP A 4 -1.33 3.50 -31.93
CA ASP A 4 -2.76 3.63 -32.27
C ASP A 4 -3.69 2.92 -31.29
N ILE A 5 -3.18 2.06 -30.39
CA ILE A 5 -4.05 1.33 -29.45
C ILE A 5 -4.65 2.30 -28.42
N GLY A 6 -3.87 3.28 -27.94
CA GLY A 6 -4.35 4.29 -26.98
C GLY A 6 -5.44 5.21 -27.54
N HIS A 7 -5.45 5.47 -28.86
CA HIS A 7 -6.49 6.25 -29.53
C HIS A 7 -7.67 5.41 -30.02
N THR A 8 -7.46 4.10 -30.26
CA THR A 8 -8.50 3.18 -30.77
C THR A 8 -9.39 2.65 -29.65
N ILE A 9 -8.90 2.59 -28.41
CA ILE A 9 -9.76 2.35 -27.26
C ILE A 9 -10.48 3.66 -26.95
N GLU A 10 -11.61 3.91 -27.65
CA GLU A 10 -12.58 4.95 -27.27
C GLU A 10 -13.20 4.59 -25.90
N PHE A 11 -12.42 4.72 -24.81
CA PHE A 11 -12.93 4.92 -23.44
C PHE A 11 -13.88 6.15 -23.39
N SER A 12 -13.92 6.97 -24.44
CA SER A 12 -14.48 8.31 -24.48
C SER A 12 -15.97 8.41 -24.82
N LYS A 13 -16.67 7.40 -25.34
CA LYS A 13 -18.11 7.59 -25.62
C LYS A 13 -19.00 7.49 -24.38
N HIS A 14 -18.60 6.74 -23.36
CA HIS A 14 -19.38 6.58 -22.14
C HIS A 14 -18.86 7.44 -20.96
N LEU A 15 -17.54 7.65 -20.85
CA LEU A 15 -16.96 8.54 -19.84
C LEU A 15 -17.14 10.05 -20.14
N SER A 16 -17.25 10.44 -21.42
CA SER A 16 -17.30 11.87 -21.80
C SER A 16 -18.63 12.54 -21.43
N GLN A 17 -19.71 11.77 -21.23
CA GLN A 17 -20.98 12.32 -20.73
C GLN A 17 -20.97 12.60 -19.22
N GLN A 18 -20.20 11.86 -18.42
CA GLN A 18 -20.00 12.13 -16.99
C GLN A 18 -18.92 13.18 -16.72
N ALA A 19 -17.86 13.22 -17.54
CA ALA A 19 -16.77 14.18 -17.38
C ALA A 19 -17.20 15.65 -17.61
N GLN A 20 -18.28 15.90 -18.37
CA GLN A 20 -18.82 17.25 -18.57
C GLN A 20 -19.57 17.81 -17.35
N GLN A 21 -19.76 17.04 -16.28
CA GLN A 21 -20.32 17.54 -15.01
C GLN A 21 -19.27 17.83 -13.92
N ALA A 22 -17.97 17.59 -14.18
CA ALA A 22 -16.92 17.63 -13.17
C ALA A 22 -15.97 18.85 -13.24
N ASP A 23 -16.37 19.97 -13.82
CA ASP A 23 -15.62 21.25 -13.78
C ASP A 23 -15.80 22.01 -12.44
N THR A 24 -15.78 21.30 -11.32
CA THR A 24 -15.77 21.90 -9.97
C THR A 24 -14.60 21.32 -9.17
N PRO A 25 -13.79 22.12 -8.43
CA PRO A 25 -12.46 21.70 -7.93
C PRO A 25 -12.49 20.75 -6.71
N SER A 26 -13.56 20.00 -6.52
CA SER A 26 -13.70 19.03 -5.45
C SER A 26 -14.69 17.97 -5.90
N ASN A 27 -14.21 16.86 -6.43
CA ASN A 27 -15.04 15.69 -6.70
C ASN A 27 -14.18 14.44 -6.58
N VAL A 28 -14.33 13.77 -5.43
CA VAL A 28 -13.96 12.35 -5.28
C VAL A 28 -14.71 11.56 -6.36
N PRO A 29 -14.08 10.60 -7.07
CA PRO A 29 -14.76 9.79 -8.07
C PRO A 29 -15.97 9.06 -7.45
N ASN A 30 -17.16 9.23 -8.03
CA ASN A 30 -18.39 8.58 -7.56
C ASN A 30 -18.46 7.14 -8.09
N LEU A 31 -18.59 6.17 -7.19
CA LEU A 31 -18.56 4.75 -7.52
C LEU A 31 -19.79 4.26 -8.33
N SER A 32 -20.89 5.00 -8.23
CA SER A 32 -22.20 4.66 -8.83
C SER A 32 -22.21 4.71 -10.37
N ASP A 33 -21.11 5.19 -10.95
CA ASP A 33 -20.90 5.40 -12.37
C ASP A 33 -20.01 4.33 -13.02
N LEU A 34 -19.48 3.36 -12.24
CA LEU A 34 -18.60 2.29 -12.70
C LEU A 34 -19.39 1.07 -13.20
N GLU A 35 -20.03 1.16 -14.36
CA GLU A 35 -20.32 -0.06 -15.15
C GLU A 35 -19.23 -0.20 -16.21
N LEU A 36 -18.35 -1.20 -16.06
CA LEU A 36 -17.37 -1.55 -17.08
C LEU A 36 -18.03 -2.34 -18.20
N HIS A 37 -17.96 -1.82 -19.43
CA HIS A 37 -18.41 -2.58 -20.59
C HIS A 37 -17.49 -3.79 -20.81
N PRO A 38 -17.98 -4.97 -21.27
CA PRO A 38 -17.15 -6.16 -21.47
C PRO A 38 -15.89 -5.94 -22.34
N HIS A 39 -15.98 -5.06 -23.34
CA HIS A 39 -14.82 -4.69 -24.17
C HIS A 39 -13.80 -3.79 -23.47
N GLU A 40 -14.22 -2.99 -22.48
CA GLU A 40 -13.31 -2.20 -21.64
C GLU A 40 -12.53 -3.13 -20.70
N LEU A 41 -13.20 -4.15 -20.16
CA LEU A 41 -12.55 -5.20 -19.38
C LEU A 41 -11.51 -5.98 -20.21
N GLU A 42 -11.86 -6.42 -21.41
CA GLU A 42 -10.93 -7.09 -22.33
C GLU A 42 -9.72 -6.20 -22.66
N ALA A 43 -9.94 -4.90 -22.87
CA ALA A 43 -8.88 -3.93 -23.12
C ALA A 43 -7.95 -3.77 -21.91
N ILE A 44 -8.49 -3.66 -20.69
CA ILE A 44 -7.69 -3.58 -19.46
C ILE A 44 -6.85 -4.85 -19.28
N GLN A 45 -7.44 -6.03 -19.50
CA GLN A 45 -6.72 -7.31 -19.41
C GLN A 45 -5.57 -7.42 -20.42
N VAL A 46 -5.76 -6.94 -21.66
CA VAL A 46 -4.69 -6.90 -22.67
C VAL A 46 -3.59 -5.92 -22.25
N LEU A 47 -3.96 -4.76 -21.71
CA LEU A 47 -3.02 -3.74 -21.27
C LEU A 47 -2.16 -4.18 -20.10
N VAL A 48 -2.72 -4.83 -19.07
CA VAL A 48 -1.93 -5.39 -17.95
C VAL A 48 -0.94 -6.43 -18.45
N LYS A 49 -1.35 -7.32 -19.37
CA LYS A 49 -0.44 -8.29 -19.99
C LYS A 49 0.71 -7.64 -20.77
N LEU A 50 0.50 -6.47 -21.38
CA LEU A 50 1.55 -5.74 -22.07
C LEU A 50 2.56 -5.11 -21.09
N ILE A 51 2.06 -4.60 -19.96
CA ILE A 51 2.90 -4.11 -18.85
C ILE A 51 3.80 -5.25 -18.32
N ASN A 52 3.21 -6.40 -17.99
CA ASN A 52 3.94 -7.51 -17.36
C ASN A 52 5.01 -8.13 -18.28
N ASN A 53 4.80 -8.07 -19.60
CA ASN A 53 5.77 -8.57 -20.57
C ASN A 53 6.95 -7.60 -20.82
N GLY A 54 7.07 -6.52 -20.04
CA GLY A 54 8.14 -5.52 -20.16
C GLY A 54 8.19 -4.85 -21.53
N THR A 55 7.12 -4.97 -22.32
CA THR A 55 7.08 -4.52 -23.72
C THR A 55 6.84 -3.02 -23.83
N THR A 56 6.48 -2.40 -22.71
CA THR A 56 6.31 -0.98 -22.56
C THR A 56 7.22 -0.51 -21.41
N TYR A 57 7.94 0.59 -21.62
CA TYR A 57 8.56 1.44 -20.58
C TYR A 57 10.06 1.33 -20.24
N TRP A 58 10.85 0.43 -20.82
CA TRP A 58 12.31 0.60 -20.68
C TRP A 58 12.87 1.78 -21.50
N SER A 59 12.09 2.43 -22.38
CA SER A 59 12.60 3.51 -23.24
C SER A 59 11.60 4.52 -23.84
N SER A 60 10.34 4.65 -23.35
CA SER A 60 9.37 5.60 -23.95
C SER A 60 8.92 6.70 -22.97
N PRO A 61 8.96 8.00 -23.36
CA PRO A 61 8.68 9.15 -22.50
C PRO A 61 7.19 9.46 -22.31
N ASP A 62 6.28 8.52 -22.58
CA ASP A 62 4.84 8.79 -22.60
C ASP A 62 4.21 8.57 -21.21
N MET A 63 4.57 9.46 -20.28
CA MET A 63 3.97 9.56 -18.93
C MET A 63 2.44 9.69 -19.00
N ASP A 64 1.93 10.32 -20.08
CA ASP A 64 0.50 10.49 -20.32
C ASP A 64 -0.23 9.16 -20.47
N LEU A 65 0.42 8.13 -21.05
CA LEU A 65 -0.16 6.80 -21.19
C LEU A 65 -0.25 6.10 -19.82
N ALA A 66 0.82 6.15 -19.01
CA ALA A 66 0.83 5.55 -17.68
C ALA A 66 -0.25 6.16 -16.78
N LEU A 67 -0.36 7.49 -16.77
CA LEU A 67 -1.42 8.20 -16.03
C LEU A 67 -2.82 7.87 -16.56
N SER A 68 -3.00 7.75 -17.89
CA SER A 68 -4.29 7.37 -18.49
C SER A 68 -4.74 5.96 -18.09
N MET A 69 -3.82 5.08 -17.70
CA MET A 69 -4.10 3.70 -17.30
C MET A 69 -4.52 3.55 -15.84
N ILE A 70 -4.16 4.49 -14.97
CA ILE A 70 -4.51 4.45 -13.55
C ILE A 70 -6.03 4.40 -13.36
N LYS A 71 -6.77 5.25 -14.07
CA LYS A 71 -8.23 5.31 -13.95
C LYS A 71 -8.90 3.98 -14.32
N PRO A 72 -8.67 3.36 -15.49
CA PRO A 72 -9.23 2.06 -15.82
C PRO A 72 -8.88 0.94 -14.81
N LEU A 73 -7.65 0.92 -14.31
CA LEU A 73 -7.21 -0.08 -13.32
C LEU A 73 -7.86 0.14 -11.95
N ALA A 74 -7.95 1.39 -11.49
CA ALA A 74 -8.68 1.76 -10.28
C ALA A 74 -10.16 1.39 -10.40
N VAL A 75 -10.77 1.65 -11.56
CA VAL A 75 -12.16 1.27 -11.86
C VAL A 75 -12.33 -0.24 -11.82
N LEU A 76 -11.41 -1.02 -12.42
CA LEU A 76 -11.47 -2.47 -12.37
C LEU A 76 -11.37 -3.00 -10.93
N PHE A 77 -10.42 -2.47 -10.15
CA PHE A 77 -10.19 -2.89 -8.76
C PHE A 77 -11.37 -2.56 -7.83
N LEU A 78 -12.07 -1.47 -8.09
CA LEU A 78 -13.20 -1.02 -7.27
C LEU A 78 -14.55 -1.58 -7.78
N HIS A 79 -14.54 -2.40 -8.83
CA HIS A 79 -15.77 -2.87 -9.45
C HIS A 79 -16.41 -3.99 -8.61
N PRO A 80 -17.67 -3.86 -8.14
CA PRO A 80 -18.28 -4.81 -7.21
C PRO A 80 -18.32 -6.30 -7.62
N PRO A 81 -18.41 -6.66 -8.93
CA PRO A 81 -18.33 -8.05 -9.37
C PRO A 81 -16.95 -8.45 -9.92
N ALA A 82 -15.86 -7.75 -9.55
CA ALA A 82 -14.52 -8.18 -9.92
C ALA A 82 -14.26 -9.61 -9.42
N ASP A 83 -13.68 -10.44 -10.29
CA ASP A 83 -13.21 -11.77 -9.90
C ASP A 83 -11.75 -11.71 -9.42
N LYS A 84 -11.29 -12.75 -8.72
CA LYS A 84 -9.92 -12.80 -8.18
C LYS A 84 -8.82 -12.53 -9.22
N PHE A 85 -9.06 -12.92 -10.47
CA PHE A 85 -8.08 -12.69 -11.54
C PHE A 85 -8.08 -11.23 -11.99
N GLN A 86 -9.24 -10.57 -11.99
CA GLN A 86 -9.36 -9.14 -12.24
C GLN A 86 -8.72 -8.31 -11.12
N ASP A 87 -8.94 -8.68 -9.86
CA ASP A 87 -8.27 -8.05 -8.72
C ASP A 87 -6.76 -8.20 -8.83
N PHE A 88 -6.28 -9.41 -9.12
CA PHE A 88 -4.86 -9.66 -9.35
C PHE A 88 -4.29 -8.75 -10.46
N LEU A 89 -4.95 -8.68 -11.62
CA LEU A 89 -4.48 -7.85 -12.73
C LEU A 89 -4.49 -6.36 -12.39
N ALA A 90 -5.52 -5.90 -11.67
CA ALA A 90 -5.63 -4.51 -11.27
C ALA A 90 -4.55 -4.14 -10.26
N LEU A 91 -4.33 -4.98 -9.24
CA LEU A 91 -3.27 -4.81 -8.24
C LEU A 91 -1.89 -4.83 -8.88
N GLU A 92 -1.61 -5.80 -9.76
CA GLU A 92 -0.33 -5.91 -10.47
C GLU A 92 -0.05 -4.68 -11.34
N GLY A 93 -1.06 -4.22 -12.09
CA GLY A 93 -0.96 -3.01 -12.90
C GLY A 93 -0.76 -1.73 -12.07
N LEU A 94 -1.54 -1.55 -11.00
CA LEU A 94 -1.41 -0.39 -10.11
C LEU A 94 -0.06 -0.38 -9.39
N SER A 95 0.42 -1.53 -8.94
CA SER A 95 1.74 -1.68 -8.33
C SER A 95 2.84 -1.28 -9.30
N TYR A 96 2.80 -1.78 -10.54
CA TYR A 96 3.77 -1.41 -11.56
C TYR A 96 3.77 0.10 -11.84
N LEU A 97 2.58 0.72 -11.89
CA LEU A 97 2.42 2.15 -12.17
C LEU A 97 2.68 3.05 -10.96
N SER A 98 2.99 2.54 -9.77
CA SER A 98 3.26 3.37 -8.58
C SER A 98 4.72 3.83 -8.45
N GLY A 99 5.47 3.81 -9.56
CA GLY A 99 6.92 4.07 -9.58
C GLY A 99 7.36 5.52 -9.38
N SER A 100 6.46 6.51 -9.47
CA SER A 100 6.77 7.92 -9.14
C SER A 100 5.69 8.60 -8.28
N GLU A 101 6.00 9.81 -7.81
CA GLU A 101 5.13 10.61 -6.94
C GLU A 101 3.82 11.02 -7.65
N ASP A 102 3.87 11.33 -8.95
CA ASP A 102 2.71 11.85 -9.68
C ASP A 102 1.66 10.76 -9.91
N GLU A 103 2.08 9.60 -10.41
CA GLU A 103 1.21 8.43 -10.58
C GLU A 103 0.75 7.87 -9.22
N THR A 104 1.59 7.91 -8.18
CA THR A 104 1.16 7.60 -6.81
C THR A 104 0.03 8.53 -6.35
N ALA A 105 0.19 9.84 -6.57
CA ALA A 105 -0.83 10.82 -6.22
C ALA A 105 -2.13 10.58 -6.99
N GLU A 106 -2.05 10.29 -8.29
CA GLU A 106 -3.23 10.01 -9.11
C GLU A 106 -3.97 8.73 -8.66
N ILE A 107 -3.26 7.66 -8.28
CA ILE A 107 -3.90 6.46 -7.72
C ILE A 107 -4.59 6.80 -6.40
N LEU A 108 -3.93 7.56 -5.51
CA LEU A 108 -4.49 7.96 -4.22
C LEU A 108 -5.68 8.92 -4.31
N ARG A 109 -5.97 9.52 -5.47
CA ARG A 109 -7.22 10.26 -5.71
C ARG A 109 -8.45 9.35 -5.66
N TRP A 110 -8.26 8.05 -5.91
CA TRP A 110 -9.28 7.01 -5.74
C TRP A 110 -9.20 6.48 -4.31
N SER A 111 -9.64 7.29 -3.35
CA SER A 111 -9.47 7.01 -1.91
C SER A 111 -10.01 5.63 -1.49
N GLN A 112 -11.02 5.12 -2.20
CA GLN A 112 -11.64 3.82 -1.95
C GLN A 112 -10.70 2.63 -2.20
N ILE A 113 -9.61 2.82 -2.96
CA ILE A 113 -8.59 1.77 -3.17
C ILE A 113 -8.01 1.33 -1.82
N LEU A 114 -7.78 2.26 -0.90
CA LEU A 114 -7.23 1.93 0.41
C LEU A 114 -8.24 1.16 1.27
N ASP A 115 -9.53 1.47 1.15
CA ASP A 115 -10.59 0.75 1.87
C ASP A 115 -10.77 -0.67 1.28
N GLN A 116 -10.72 -0.81 -0.05
CA GLN A 116 -10.77 -2.12 -0.72
C GLN A 116 -9.53 -2.98 -0.40
N LEU A 117 -8.35 -2.36 -0.27
CA LEU A 117 -7.15 -3.06 0.18
C LEU A 117 -7.31 -3.63 1.59
N ASP A 118 -7.89 -2.86 2.53
CA ASP A 118 -8.19 -3.38 3.88
C ASP A 118 -9.10 -4.62 3.82
N GLU A 119 -10.15 -4.57 3.00
CA GLU A 119 -11.08 -5.69 2.84
C GLU A 119 -10.40 -6.95 2.26
N ILE A 120 -9.52 -6.79 1.26
CA ILE A 120 -8.77 -7.91 0.67
C ILE A 120 -7.81 -8.52 1.69
N ILE A 121 -7.08 -7.69 2.44
CA ILE A 121 -6.15 -8.15 3.49
C ILE A 121 -6.90 -8.97 4.56
N GLU A 122 -8.12 -8.57 4.90
CA GLU A 122 -8.96 -9.24 5.89
C GLU A 122 -9.61 -10.54 5.40
N SER A 123 -9.95 -10.62 4.11
CA SER A 123 -10.77 -11.71 3.56
C SER A 123 -9.94 -12.75 2.82
N GLU A 124 -9.20 -12.34 1.80
CA GLU A 124 -8.41 -13.20 0.93
C GLU A 124 -7.09 -12.49 0.56
N PRO A 125 -6.12 -12.48 1.49
CA PRO A 125 -4.88 -11.74 1.33
C PRO A 125 -4.07 -12.25 0.14
N SER A 126 -3.47 -11.33 -0.61
CA SER A 126 -2.56 -11.63 -1.73
C SER A 126 -1.28 -10.82 -1.59
N GLU A 127 -0.19 -11.35 -2.16
CA GLU A 127 1.12 -10.67 -2.19
C GLU A 127 0.98 -9.29 -2.84
N GLN A 128 0.28 -9.21 -3.97
CA GLN A 128 0.12 -7.98 -4.74
C GLN A 128 -0.63 -6.91 -3.95
N ALA A 129 -1.63 -7.29 -3.15
CA ALA A 129 -2.33 -6.35 -2.28
C ALA A 129 -1.39 -5.79 -1.20
N VAL A 130 -0.58 -6.66 -0.57
CA VAL A 130 0.38 -6.26 0.46
C VAL A 130 1.53 -5.42 -0.10
N GLU A 131 2.00 -5.72 -1.30
CA GLU A 131 3.01 -4.92 -1.98
C GLU A 131 2.48 -3.56 -2.43
N LEU A 132 1.24 -3.49 -2.91
CA LEU A 132 0.63 -2.22 -3.29
C LEU A 132 0.52 -1.25 -2.09
N MET A 133 0.24 -1.78 -0.90
CA MET A 133 0.28 -0.99 0.35
C MET A 133 1.63 -0.33 0.59
N LEU A 134 2.72 -1.04 0.28
CA LEU A 134 4.09 -0.56 0.50
C LEU A 134 4.48 0.59 -0.40
N LEU A 135 3.88 0.67 -1.58
CA LEU A 135 4.16 1.70 -2.57
C LEU A 135 3.54 3.05 -2.15
N TYR A 136 2.47 3.02 -1.35
CA TYR A 136 1.79 4.21 -0.82
C TYR A 136 2.28 4.67 0.55
N ASP A 137 3.50 4.30 0.92
CA ASP A 137 4.07 4.37 2.26
C ASP A 137 3.63 5.61 3.09
N PRO A 138 3.73 6.88 2.61
CA PRO A 138 3.33 8.03 3.44
C PRO A 138 1.82 8.16 3.70
N ALA A 139 0.98 7.83 2.72
CA ALA A 139 -0.48 7.89 2.86
C ALA A 139 -1.01 6.65 3.60
N PHE A 140 -0.40 5.50 3.32
CA PHE A 140 -0.77 4.23 3.87
C PHE A 140 -0.39 4.12 5.36
N ARG A 141 0.80 4.60 5.76
CA ARG A 141 1.23 4.65 7.18
C ARG A 141 0.20 5.28 8.11
N LYS A 142 -0.48 6.36 7.66
CA LYS A 142 -1.49 7.08 8.45
C LYS A 142 -2.71 6.22 8.80
N ARG A 143 -2.86 5.06 8.14
CA ARG A 143 -3.92 4.09 8.41
C ARG A 143 -3.52 3.04 9.45
N PHE A 144 -2.25 3.02 9.90
CA PHE A 144 -1.71 2.07 10.90
C PHE A 144 -1.37 2.73 12.25
N ALA A 145 -1.41 4.05 12.32
CA ALA A 145 -1.21 4.76 13.56
C ALA A 145 -1.97 6.08 13.59
N PRO A 146 -2.41 6.52 14.78
CA PRO A 146 -2.98 7.83 14.95
C PRO A 146 -1.93 8.93 14.67
N PRO A 147 -2.35 10.14 14.27
CA PRO A 147 -1.46 11.31 14.24
C PRO A 147 -0.79 11.53 15.59
N GLU A 148 0.44 12.06 15.62
CA GLU A 148 1.24 12.25 16.85
C GLU A 148 0.49 12.96 17.98
N ASP A 149 -0.39 13.92 17.63
CA ASP A 149 -1.17 14.75 18.58
C ASP A 149 -2.52 14.12 19.00
N SER A 150 -2.87 12.97 18.45
CA SER A 150 -4.14 12.32 18.74
C SER A 150 -4.08 11.52 20.03
N THR A 151 -5.00 11.80 20.94
CA THR A 151 -5.26 10.97 22.13
C THR A 151 -6.24 9.83 21.84
N GLN A 152 -6.76 9.76 20.62
CA GLN A 152 -7.78 8.81 20.23
C GLN A 152 -7.12 7.53 19.73
N THR A 153 -7.24 6.49 20.54
CA THR A 153 -6.90 5.12 20.14
C THR A 153 -8.06 4.55 19.35
N ASP A 154 -7.97 4.62 18.02
CA ASP A 154 -8.89 3.90 17.14
C ASP A 154 -8.51 2.42 17.12
N THR A 155 -9.46 1.55 17.44
CA THR A 155 -9.28 0.09 17.37
C THR A 155 -8.92 -0.37 15.97
N THR A 156 -9.31 0.40 14.95
CA THR A 156 -9.01 0.11 13.54
C THR A 156 -7.50 0.05 13.27
N TYR A 157 -6.69 0.89 13.93
CA TYR A 157 -5.22 0.83 13.80
C TYR A 157 -4.67 -0.50 14.32
N MET A 158 -5.19 -0.96 15.45
CA MET A 158 -4.77 -2.23 16.05
C MET A 158 -5.18 -3.41 15.18
N THR A 159 -6.43 -3.43 14.71
CA THR A 159 -6.93 -4.50 13.83
C THR A 159 -6.10 -4.61 12.56
N ARG A 160 -5.77 -3.50 11.89
CA ARG A 160 -4.89 -3.53 10.71
C ARG A 160 -3.49 -4.07 11.02
N LEU A 161 -2.90 -3.65 12.14
CA LEU A 161 -1.60 -4.17 12.57
C LEU A 161 -1.66 -5.65 12.94
N GLU A 162 -2.72 -6.08 13.62
CA GLU A 162 -2.94 -7.48 13.99
C GLU A 162 -3.07 -8.34 12.74
N ASN A 163 -3.96 -7.97 11.80
CA ASN A 163 -4.13 -8.65 10.52
C ASN A 163 -2.79 -8.79 9.79
N LEU A 164 -2.03 -7.69 9.68
CA LEU A 164 -0.72 -7.70 9.02
C LEU A 164 0.29 -8.63 9.72
N ILE A 165 0.32 -8.65 11.05
CA ILE A 165 1.21 -9.54 11.81
C ILE A 165 0.78 -10.99 11.66
N THR A 166 -0.52 -11.28 11.65
CA THR A 166 -1.07 -12.63 11.45
C THR A 166 -0.70 -13.19 10.06
N LEU A 167 -0.72 -12.37 9.01
CA LEU A 167 -0.26 -12.78 7.67
C LEU A 167 1.20 -13.26 7.65
N ILE A 168 2.03 -12.81 8.59
CA ILE A 168 3.42 -13.26 8.71
C ILE A 168 3.50 -14.67 9.31
N GLU A 169 2.53 -15.06 10.14
CA GLU A 169 2.52 -16.39 10.78
C GLU A 169 2.11 -17.50 9.81
N GLU A 170 1.33 -17.18 8.78
CA GLU A 170 0.83 -18.14 7.80
C GLU A 170 1.96 -18.63 6.88
N GLU A 171 2.18 -19.95 6.86
CA GLU A 171 3.35 -20.57 6.22
C GLU A 171 3.20 -20.72 4.69
N ASP A 172 2.05 -20.37 4.11
CA ASP A 172 1.72 -20.65 2.71
C ASP A 172 1.90 -19.40 1.81
N GLY A 173 2.91 -19.44 0.93
CA GLY A 173 3.05 -18.52 -0.21
C GLY A 173 3.79 -17.19 0.04
N ASP A 174 3.99 -16.41 -1.02
CA ASP A 174 4.78 -15.15 -1.02
C ASP A 174 4.17 -14.03 -0.15
N VAL A 175 2.92 -14.19 0.31
CA VAL A 175 2.17 -13.25 1.16
C VAL A 175 2.87 -12.96 2.49
N HIS A 176 3.40 -13.97 3.19
CA HIS A 176 4.03 -13.77 4.49
C HIS A 176 5.34 -12.96 4.36
N CYS A 177 6.06 -13.14 3.25
CA CYS A 177 7.26 -12.37 2.94
C CYS A 177 6.91 -10.89 2.67
N ALA A 178 5.88 -10.65 1.86
CA ALA A 178 5.38 -9.31 1.62
C ALA A 178 4.89 -8.64 2.92
N ALA A 179 4.17 -9.35 3.77
CA ALA A 179 3.67 -8.86 5.06
C ALA A 179 4.81 -8.50 6.02
N ALA A 180 5.85 -9.34 6.11
CA ALA A 180 7.01 -9.07 6.95
C ALA A 180 7.79 -7.85 6.46
N ASN A 181 7.98 -7.72 5.15
CA ASN A 181 8.60 -6.54 4.53
C ASN A 181 7.76 -5.29 4.79
N ALA A 182 6.43 -5.41 4.71
CA ALA A 182 5.51 -4.32 4.99
C ALA A 182 5.61 -3.82 6.42
N LEU A 183 5.58 -4.73 7.38
CA LEU A 183 5.75 -4.39 8.79
C LEU A 183 7.14 -3.80 9.07
N TRP A 184 8.19 -4.29 8.41
CA TRP A 184 9.53 -3.73 8.55
C TRP A 184 9.58 -2.27 8.08
N ARG A 185 9.03 -1.95 6.92
CA ARG A 185 8.99 -0.56 6.41
C ARG A 185 8.14 0.35 7.29
N LEU A 186 6.97 -0.10 7.71
CA LEU A 186 6.09 0.66 8.62
C LEU A 186 6.82 0.98 9.93
N THR A 187 7.47 -0.02 10.54
CA THR A 187 8.20 0.18 11.79
C THR A 187 9.51 0.92 11.62
N ASP A 188 10.15 0.93 10.45
CA ASP A 188 11.35 1.75 10.21
C ASP A 188 10.99 3.24 10.17
N SER A 189 9.88 3.53 9.50
CA SER A 189 9.54 4.86 9.04
C SER A 189 8.50 5.61 9.88
N SER A 190 7.73 4.91 10.73
CA SER A 190 6.75 5.52 11.64
C SER A 190 7.03 5.18 13.12
N PRO A 191 7.47 6.15 13.93
CA PRO A 191 7.51 6.03 15.38
C PRO A 191 6.16 5.72 16.02
N GLU A 192 5.08 6.22 15.46
CA GLU A 192 3.72 6.09 15.97
C GLU A 192 3.25 4.63 15.87
N VAL A 193 3.52 3.96 14.74
CA VAL A 193 3.28 2.52 14.58
C VAL A 193 4.01 1.73 15.65
N ARG A 194 5.29 2.03 15.90
CA ARG A 194 6.07 1.37 16.96
C ARG A 194 5.46 1.59 18.34
N LYS A 195 4.96 2.79 18.61
CA LYS A 195 4.27 3.13 19.87
C LYS A 195 2.96 2.36 20.03
N VAL A 196 2.15 2.23 18.97
CA VAL A 196 0.90 1.45 18.99
C VAL A 196 1.19 -0.01 19.34
N ILE A 197 2.13 -0.64 18.63
CA ILE A 197 2.54 -2.03 18.88
C ILE A 197 2.98 -2.22 20.33
N LEU A 198 3.85 -1.34 20.85
CA LEU A 198 4.40 -1.44 22.21
C LEU A 198 3.39 -1.10 23.32
N SER A 199 2.33 -0.37 23.00
CA SER A 199 1.31 0.03 23.99
C SER A 199 0.22 -1.01 24.16
N ASP A 200 0.04 -1.90 23.18
CA ASP A 200 -0.93 -2.99 23.23
C ASP A 200 -0.24 -4.35 23.52
N PRO A 201 -0.55 -4.99 24.66
CA PRO A 201 0.05 -6.28 25.02
C PRO A 201 -0.28 -7.42 24.04
N SER A 202 -1.47 -7.41 23.42
CA SER A 202 -1.90 -8.46 22.48
C SER A 202 -1.08 -8.38 21.20
N LEU A 203 -0.99 -7.18 20.60
CA LEU A 203 -0.14 -6.94 19.42
C LEU A 203 1.33 -7.26 19.69
N THR A 204 1.83 -6.88 20.88
CA THR A 204 3.20 -7.23 21.28
C THR A 204 3.38 -8.75 21.36
N GLU A 205 2.42 -9.47 21.93
CA GLU A 205 2.48 -10.93 22.04
C GLU A 205 2.43 -11.61 20.66
N THR A 206 1.52 -11.19 19.78
CA THR A 206 1.42 -11.69 18.40
C THR A 206 2.72 -11.41 17.64
N LEU A 207 3.28 -10.20 17.73
CA LEU A 207 4.56 -9.87 17.10
C LEU A 207 5.72 -10.74 17.62
N LEU A 208 5.76 -10.98 18.93
CA LEU A 208 6.78 -11.84 19.53
C LEU A 208 6.64 -13.30 19.09
N LYS A 209 5.41 -13.78 18.85
CA LYS A 209 5.16 -15.11 18.31
C LYS A 209 5.68 -15.23 16.88
N SER A 210 5.33 -14.28 15.99
CA SER A 210 5.88 -14.22 14.62
C SER A 210 7.40 -14.10 14.63
N PHE A 211 7.97 -13.28 15.53
CA PHE A 211 9.43 -13.16 15.66
C PHE A 211 10.07 -14.49 16.07
N ARG A 212 9.50 -15.24 17.03
CA ARG A 212 10.06 -16.54 17.43
C ARG A 212 10.04 -17.56 16.30
N GLN A 213 9.01 -17.53 15.46
CA GLN A 213 8.91 -18.39 14.28
C GLN A 213 10.02 -18.08 13.28
N TRP A 214 10.23 -16.81 12.95
CA TRP A 214 11.11 -16.42 11.83
C TRP A 214 12.53 -15.99 12.22
N ALA A 215 12.81 -15.66 13.48
CA ALA A 215 14.14 -15.19 13.91
C ALA A 215 15.19 -16.32 14.08
N GLY A 216 14.74 -17.58 14.06
CA GLY A 216 15.58 -18.76 14.26
C GLY A 216 16.09 -19.42 12.99
N GLU A 217 15.72 -18.93 11.80
CA GLU A 217 16.12 -19.56 10.55
C GLU A 217 17.63 -19.48 10.33
N GLU A 218 18.23 -20.61 9.96
CA GLU A 218 19.63 -20.66 9.56
C GLU A 218 19.82 -19.88 8.27
N ARG A 219 20.98 -19.24 8.15
CA ARG A 219 21.37 -18.61 6.89
C ARG A 219 21.53 -19.69 5.82
N ASP A 220 21.15 -19.34 4.60
CA ASP A 220 21.42 -20.18 3.45
C ASP A 220 22.93 -20.37 3.21
N ALA A 221 23.28 -21.21 2.23
CA ALA A 221 24.67 -21.49 1.89
C ALA A 221 25.47 -20.23 1.47
N ALA A 222 24.80 -19.14 1.09
CA ALA A 222 25.39 -17.87 0.73
C ALA A 222 25.47 -16.87 1.90
N GLY A 223 24.96 -17.25 3.08
CA GLY A 223 25.02 -16.46 4.31
C GLY A 223 23.87 -15.46 4.49
N PHE A 224 22.80 -15.58 3.69
CA PHE A 224 21.61 -14.72 3.75
C PHE A 224 20.50 -15.40 4.55
N TYR A 225 19.74 -14.60 5.29
CA TYR A 225 18.45 -15.06 5.84
C TYR A 225 17.42 -15.14 4.72
N SER A 226 16.34 -15.91 4.91
CA SER A 226 15.14 -15.73 4.09
C SER A 226 14.67 -14.27 4.15
N SER A 227 14.00 -13.81 3.10
CA SER A 227 13.47 -12.44 3.03
C SER A 227 12.58 -12.10 4.23
N THR A 228 11.77 -13.07 4.66
CA THR A 228 10.90 -12.98 5.84
C THR A 228 11.71 -12.81 7.13
N SER A 229 12.67 -13.70 7.39
CA SER A 229 13.54 -13.61 8.57
C SER A 229 14.35 -12.32 8.61
N GLY A 230 14.88 -11.87 7.46
CA GLY A 230 15.57 -10.60 7.34
C GLY A 230 14.69 -9.41 7.75
N SER A 231 13.46 -9.38 7.25
CA SER A 231 12.48 -8.34 7.56
C SER A 231 12.08 -8.36 9.04
N MET A 232 11.82 -9.54 9.61
CA MET A 232 11.45 -9.70 11.03
C MET A 232 12.58 -9.29 12.00
N ILE A 233 13.83 -9.58 11.64
CA ILE A 233 15.00 -9.06 12.38
C ILE A 233 15.04 -7.52 12.29
N GLY A 234 14.69 -6.95 11.14
CA GLY A 234 14.54 -5.51 10.93
C GLY A 234 13.47 -4.90 11.85
N VAL A 235 12.27 -5.48 11.88
CA VAL A 235 11.17 -5.07 12.78
C VAL A 235 11.65 -5.05 14.23
N PHE A 236 12.28 -6.14 14.69
CA PHE A 236 12.77 -6.23 16.06
C PHE A 236 13.81 -5.14 16.40
N LYS A 237 14.74 -4.86 15.48
CA LYS A 237 15.71 -3.75 15.64
C LYS A 237 15.01 -2.40 15.75
N ASN A 238 13.96 -2.17 14.98
CA ASN A 238 13.23 -0.90 14.98
C ASN A 238 12.43 -0.69 16.26
N ILE A 239 11.77 -1.74 16.75
CA ILE A 239 11.06 -1.74 18.03
C ILE A 239 12.02 -1.54 19.20
N THR A 240 13.13 -2.29 19.26
CA THR A 240 14.10 -2.17 20.35
C THR A 240 14.79 -0.81 20.40
N ARG A 241 15.11 -0.20 19.26
CA ARG A 241 15.61 1.18 19.21
C ARG A 241 14.68 2.16 19.92
N SER A 242 13.36 2.00 19.75
CA SER A 242 12.34 2.88 20.37
C SER A 242 12.27 2.72 21.88
N LEU A 243 12.56 1.53 22.41
CA LEU A 243 12.64 1.28 23.85
C LEU A 243 13.91 1.87 24.50
N THR A 244 14.98 2.02 23.71
CA THR A 244 16.29 2.49 24.21
C THR A 244 16.54 3.98 23.98
N ALA A 245 15.70 4.66 23.20
CA ALA A 245 15.84 6.09 22.94
C ALA A 245 15.45 6.89 24.21
N PRO A 246 16.30 7.81 24.70
CA PRO A 246 15.91 8.68 25.81
C PRO A 246 14.75 9.58 25.37
N PRO A 247 13.78 9.89 26.26
CA PRO A 247 12.71 10.83 25.93
C PRO A 247 13.34 12.17 25.54
N SER A 248 12.97 12.68 24.37
CA SER A 248 13.42 13.98 23.86
C SER A 248 13.13 15.04 24.93
N VAL A 249 14.19 15.53 25.58
CA VAL A 249 14.09 16.71 26.44
C VAL A 249 13.83 17.87 25.50
N GLU A 250 12.59 18.34 25.44
CA GLU A 250 12.28 19.69 25.01
C GLU A 250 13.11 20.63 25.87
N LEU A 251 14.19 21.16 25.29
CA LEU A 251 14.90 22.29 25.85
C LEU A 251 13.99 23.50 25.70
N GLU A 252 13.05 23.66 26.64
CA GLU A 252 12.50 24.96 26.99
C GLU A 252 13.67 25.83 27.45
N TYR A 253 14.27 26.55 26.51
CA TYR A 253 15.13 27.68 26.81
C TYR A 253 14.22 28.77 27.41
N ARG A 254 14.02 28.71 28.73
CA ARG A 254 13.49 29.83 29.50
C ARG A 254 14.46 30.99 29.39
N ASP A 255 14.13 31.94 28.52
CA ASP A 255 14.55 33.32 28.62
C ASP A 255 14.09 33.88 29.97
N SER A 256 14.92 33.71 30.99
CA SER A 256 14.74 34.39 32.27
C SER A 256 16.07 34.60 32.99
N VAL A 257 17.04 35.21 32.33
CA VAL A 257 18.05 36.04 33.03
C VAL A 257 18.57 37.14 32.09
N ARG A 258 17.94 38.32 32.12
CA ARG A 258 18.61 39.64 32.12
C ARG A 258 17.58 40.76 32.19
N SER A 259 17.06 40.94 33.39
CA SER A 259 16.62 42.25 33.90
C SER A 259 17.07 42.29 35.35
N GLY A 260 18.17 43.00 35.58
CA GLY A 260 18.91 43.11 36.83
C GLY A 260 20.21 43.84 36.56
#